data_AF-A0A382S4S2-F1
#
_entry.id   AF-A0A382S4S2-F1
#
_cell.length_a   1.000
_cell.length_b   1.000
_cell.length_c   1.000
_cell.angle_alpha   90.00
_cell.angle_beta   90.00
_cell.angle_gamma   90.00
#
_symmetry.space_group_name_H-M   'P 1'
#
loop_
_entity.id
_entity.type
_entity.pdbx_description
1 polymer ?
#
loop_
_entity_poly.entity_id
_entity_poly.type
_entity_poly.pdbx_seq_one_letter_code
_entity_poly.pdbx_strand_id
1 'polypeptide(L)'
;MRKKYDYFQHQLGLDEKTSEAIRLLMDEGLLEPLLIDLRNALEAEEFQNSTKPSGIKFDPMKEDLIKRGFSAEEAEEWLQSH
;
A
#
# COMPACT_ATOMS: atom_id res chain seq x y z
N MET A 1 9.13 -25.97 -25.56
CA MET A 1 8.90 -24.71 -24.79
C MET A 1 7.55 -24.03 -25.04
N ARG A 2 6.80 -24.32 -26.13
CA ARG A 2 5.47 -23.69 -26.39
C ARG A 2 4.42 -23.79 -25.27
N LYS A 3 4.38 -24.90 -24.52
CA LYS A 3 3.35 -25.13 -23.48
C LYS A 3 3.38 -24.15 -22.30
N LYS A 4 4.52 -23.50 -22.00
CA LYS A 4 4.61 -22.48 -20.93
C LYS A 4 4.10 -21.11 -21.39
N TYR A 5 4.03 -20.86 -22.70
CA TYR A 5 3.63 -19.56 -23.26
C TYR A 5 2.11 -19.46 -23.41
N ASP A 6 1.50 -20.60 -23.73
CA ASP A 6 0.06 -20.81 -23.66
C ASP A 6 -0.51 -20.46 -22.29
N TYR A 7 0.26 -20.65 -21.20
CA TYR A 7 -0.17 -20.36 -19.84
C TYR A 7 -0.59 -18.89 -19.66
N PHE A 8 0.23 -17.95 -20.10
CA PHE A 8 -0.05 -16.52 -19.92
C PHE A 8 -1.21 -16.04 -20.81
N GLN A 9 -1.30 -16.56 -22.02
CA GLN A 9 -2.37 -16.20 -22.96
C GLN A 9 -3.72 -16.82 -22.56
N HIS A 10 -3.74 -18.12 -22.22
CA HIS A 10 -4.98 -18.85 -21.96
C HIS A 10 -5.46 -18.76 -20.50
N GLN A 11 -4.57 -18.68 -19.51
CA GLN A 11 -4.99 -18.60 -18.11
C GLN A 11 -5.18 -17.18 -17.62
N LEU A 12 -4.34 -16.25 -18.08
CA LEU A 12 -4.41 -14.85 -17.64
C LEU A 12 -5.09 -13.94 -18.68
N GLY A 13 -5.46 -14.48 -19.84
CA GLY A 13 -6.12 -13.71 -20.90
C GLY A 13 -5.23 -12.61 -21.48
N LEU A 14 -3.90 -12.73 -21.35
CA LEU A 14 -2.96 -11.71 -21.77
C LEU A 14 -2.77 -11.76 -23.28
N ASP A 15 -2.60 -10.60 -23.91
CA ASP A 15 -2.28 -10.55 -25.32
C ASP A 15 -0.87 -11.13 -25.59
N GLU A 16 -0.60 -11.40 -26.86
CA GLU A 16 0.65 -12.03 -27.28
C GLU A 16 1.89 -11.24 -26.85
N LYS A 17 1.87 -9.91 -26.99
CA LYS A 17 3.02 -9.06 -26.67
C LYS A 17 3.28 -9.03 -25.17
N THR A 18 2.22 -8.90 -24.38
CA THR A 18 2.34 -8.90 -22.92
C THR A 18 2.84 -10.26 -22.42
N SER A 19 2.35 -11.36 -22.99
CA SER A 19 2.81 -12.70 -22.66
C SER A 19 4.28 -12.92 -23.03
N GLU A 20 4.71 -12.40 -24.17
CA GLU A 20 6.12 -12.48 -24.60
C GLU A 20 7.04 -11.61 -23.74
N ALA A 21 6.60 -10.41 -23.34
CA ALA A 21 7.36 -9.57 -22.43
C ALA A 21 7.56 -10.23 -21.06
N ILE A 22 6.49 -10.79 -20.47
CA ILE A 22 6.58 -11.51 -19.18
C ILE A 22 7.51 -12.72 -19.31
N ARG A 23 7.43 -13.44 -20.43
CA ARG A 23 8.33 -14.56 -20.71
C ARG A 23 9.79 -14.13 -20.72
N LEU A 24 10.13 -13.07 -21.47
CA LEU A 24 11.50 -12.57 -21.55
C LEU A 24 12.01 -12.15 -20.17
N LEU A 25 11.18 -11.46 -19.38
CA LEU A 25 11.52 -11.08 -18.01
C LEU A 25 11.71 -12.30 -17.09
N MET A 26 10.95 -13.37 -17.28
CA MET A 26 11.11 -14.62 -16.54
C MET A 26 12.41 -15.36 -16.92
N ASP A 27 12.74 -15.41 -18.21
CA ASP A 27 13.95 -16.08 -18.73
C ASP A 27 15.23 -15.34 -18.29
N GLU A 28 15.19 -14.01 -18.29
CA GLU A 28 16.28 -13.14 -17.84
C GLU A 28 16.34 -13.00 -16.30
N GLY A 29 15.42 -13.61 -15.55
CA GLY A 29 15.36 -13.54 -14.09
C GLY A 29 15.00 -12.15 -13.53
N LEU A 30 14.46 -11.26 -14.36
CA LEU A 30 14.08 -9.89 -14.01
C LEU A 30 12.64 -9.77 -13.48
N LEU A 31 11.84 -10.82 -13.60
CA LEU A 31 10.43 -10.79 -13.19
C LEU A 31 10.27 -10.74 -11.66
N GLU A 32 11.04 -11.51 -10.91
CA GLU A 32 10.97 -11.55 -9.43
C GLU A 32 11.19 -10.17 -8.76
N PRO A 33 12.25 -9.41 -9.08
CA PRO A 33 12.47 -8.11 -8.44
C PRO A 33 11.34 -7.12 -8.75
N LEU A 34 10.76 -7.15 -9.95
CA LEU A 34 9.63 -6.29 -10.34
C LEU A 34 8.35 -6.65 -9.56
N LEU A 35 8.09 -7.94 -9.33
CA LEU A 35 6.94 -8.37 -8.54
C LEU A 35 7.07 -7.99 -7.05
N ILE A 36 8.29 -8.02 -6.52
CA ILE A 36 8.58 -7.57 -5.15
C ILE A 36 8.35 -6.07 -5.01
N ASP A 37 8.86 -5.28 -5.96
CA ASP A 37 8.69 -3.82 -5.96
C ASP A 37 7.21 -3.43 -6.05
N LEU A 38 6.45 -4.06 -6.95
CA LEU A 38 5.01 -3.85 -7.07
C LEU A 38 4.27 -4.17 -5.77
N ARG A 39 4.58 -5.30 -5.12
CA ARG A 39 3.99 -5.66 -3.83
C ARG A 39 4.28 -4.58 -2.78
N ASN A 40 5.53 -4.14 -2.70
CA ASN A 40 5.94 -3.13 -1.71
C ASN A 40 5.23 -1.79 -1.97
N ALA A 41 5.06 -1.40 -3.24
CA ALA A 41 4.31 -0.21 -3.62
C ALA A 41 2.84 -0.30 -3.19
N LEU A 42 2.19 -1.44 -3.47
CA LEU A 42 0.79 -1.69 -3.06
C LEU A 42 0.63 -1.73 -1.53
N GLU A 43 1.55 -2.36 -0.81
CA GLU A 43 1.54 -2.40 0.65
C GLU A 43 1.75 -1.00 1.25
N ALA A 44 2.65 -0.20 0.67
CA ALA A 44 2.84 1.19 1.07
C ALA A 44 1.59 2.04 0.81
N GLU A 45 0.90 1.86 -0.32
CA GLU A 45 -0.37 2.52 -0.61
C GLU A 45 -1.49 2.10 0.35
N GLU A 46 -1.58 0.82 0.71
CA GLU A 46 -2.55 0.32 1.69
C GLU A 46 -2.24 0.86 3.10
N PHE A 47 -0.96 0.90 3.49
CA PHE A 47 -0.54 1.50 4.75
C PHE A 47 -0.87 2.98 4.80
N GLN A 48 -0.67 3.73 3.71
CA GLN A 48 -1.06 5.13 3.58
C GLN A 48 -2.58 5.34 3.60
N ASN A 49 -3.38 4.40 3.06
CA ASN A 49 -4.84 4.50 3.14
C ASN A 49 -5.39 4.16 4.53
N SER A 50 -4.72 3.25 5.26
CA SER A 50 -5.06 2.90 6.65
C SER A 50 -4.59 3.97 7.65
N THR A 51 -3.49 4.68 7.35
CA THR A 51 -3.00 5.82 8.16
C THR A 51 -3.54 7.17 7.73
N LYS A 52 -4.36 7.26 6.66
CA LYS A 52 -5.26 8.41 6.53
C LYS A 52 -6.17 8.35 7.76
N PRO A 53 -6.10 9.33 8.69
CA PRO A 53 -6.97 9.34 9.84
C PRO A 53 -8.38 9.37 9.27
N SER A 54 -9.06 8.22 9.35
CA SER A 54 -10.39 8.02 8.81
C SER A 54 -11.32 8.86 9.65
N GLY A 55 -11.43 10.16 9.32
CA GLY A 55 -12.20 11.14 10.06
C GLY A 55 -12.14 10.91 11.57
N ILE A 56 -10.93 10.77 12.14
CA ILE A 56 -10.78 10.86 13.60
C ILE A 56 -11.32 12.24 13.90
N LYS A 57 -12.54 12.28 14.43
CA LYS A 57 -13.10 13.46 15.06
C LYS A 57 -12.15 13.72 16.20
N PHE A 58 -11.09 14.46 15.91
CA PHE A 58 -10.20 14.94 16.93
C PHE A 58 -11.12 15.73 17.86
N ASP A 59 -11.21 15.31 19.11
CA ASP A 59 -12.09 15.98 20.05
C ASP A 59 -11.77 17.47 19.99
N PRO A 60 -12.74 18.36 19.70
CA PRO A 60 -12.46 19.78 19.55
C PRO A 60 -11.78 20.35 20.80
N MET A 61 -12.06 19.74 21.97
CA MET A 61 -11.39 20.02 23.24
C MET A 61 -9.91 19.61 23.23
N LYS A 62 -9.58 18.45 22.65
CA LYS A 62 -8.19 17.97 22.49
C LYS A 62 -7.42 18.87 21.52
N GLU A 63 -8.04 19.33 20.43
CA GLU A 63 -7.41 20.31 19.52
C GLU A 63 -7.14 21.65 20.21
N ASP A 64 -8.06 22.13 21.04
CA ASP A 64 -7.91 23.41 21.74
C ASP A 64 -6.75 23.35 22.76
N LEU A 65 -6.62 22.23 23.48
CA LEU A 65 -5.49 21.98 24.38
C LEU A 65 -4.16 21.95 23.62
N ILE A 66 -4.10 21.29 22.46
CA ILE A 66 -2.89 21.26 21.64
C ILE A 66 -2.55 22.66 21.10
N LYS A 67 -3.54 23.44 20.66
CA LYS A 67 -3.35 24.86 20.26
C LYS A 67 -2.88 25.73 21.42
N ARG A 68 -3.27 25.39 22.66
CA ARG A 68 -2.83 26.06 23.88
C ARG A 68 -1.39 25.70 24.26
N GLY A 69 -0.80 24.70 23.61
CA GLY A 69 0.60 24.28 23.78
C GLY A 69 0.78 22.92 24.46
N PHE A 70 -0.28 22.15 24.70
CA PHE A 70 -0.19 20.80 25.24
C PHE A 70 0.25 19.80 24.17
N SER A 71 1.00 18.78 24.56
CA SER A 71 1.21 17.61 23.69
C SER A 71 -0.08 16.80 23.54
N ALA A 72 -0.19 15.99 22.49
CA ALA A 72 -1.35 15.12 22.27
C ALA A 72 -1.58 14.12 23.43
N GLU A 73 -0.51 13.75 24.12
CA GLU A 73 -0.53 12.89 25.32
C GLU A 73 -1.03 13.66 26.55
N GLU A 74 -0.49 14.85 26.82
CA GLU A 74 -0.92 15.69 27.94
C GLU A 74 -2.37 16.15 27.80
N ALA A 75 -2.82 16.43 26.57
CA ALA A 75 -4.21 16.77 26.28
C ALA A 75 -5.16 15.58 26.53
N GLU A 76 -4.70 14.35 26.29
CA GLU A 76 -5.47 13.14 26.59
C GLU A 76 -5.54 12.89 28.10
N GLU A 77 -4.43 13.03 28.83
CA GLU A 77 -4.42 12.93 30.29
C GLU A 77 -5.33 13.97 30.95
N TRP A 78 -5.34 15.20 30.42
CA TRP A 78 -6.23 16.25 30.91
C TRP A 78 -7.71 15.90 30.71
N LEU A 79 -8.07 15.30 29.57
CA LEU A 79 -9.43 14.82 29.29
C LEU A 79 -9.84 13.59 30.10
N GLN A 80 -8.88 12.74 30.49
CA GLN A 80 -9.14 11.56 31.34
C GLN A 80 -9.25 11.94 32.82
N SER A 81 -8.68 13.07 33.22
CA SER A 81 -8.64 13.54 34.61
C SER A 81 -9.76 14.52 34.98
N HIS A 82 -10.67 14.87 34.05
CA HIS A 82 -11.78 15.80 34.24
C HIS A 82 -13.10 15.20 33.74
#